data_AF-A0A3L6PBK3-F1
#
_entry.id   AF-A0A3L6PBK3-F1
#
_cell.length_a   1.000
_cell.length_b   1.000
_cell.length_c   1.000
_cell.angle_alpha   90.00
_cell.angle_beta   90.00
_cell.angle_gamma   90.00
#
_symmetry.space_group_name_H-M   'P 1'
#
loop_
_entity.id
_entity.type
_entity.pdbx_description
1 polymer ?
#
loop_
_entity_poly.entity_id
_entity_poly.type
_entity_poly.pdbx_seq_one_letter_code
_entity_poly.pdbx_strand_id
1 'polypeptide(L)'
;MQVLSVQQLYKICTQYWDDKYNTESVSEEVLEEMRTLMTNESNQETLDNTFLLDDEISMPISLEEIADSMDAKEFQNVTAPQELTAMPTFQFLKS
;
A
#
# COMPACT_ATOMS: atom_id res chain seq x y z
N MET A 1 -16.60 -4.32 1.57
CA MET A 1 -15.30 -4.85 2.06
C MET A 1 -14.93 -3.98 3.25
N GLN A 2 -14.82 -4.56 4.44
CA GLN A 2 -14.47 -3.80 5.64
C GLN A 2 -12.95 -3.69 5.68
N VAL A 3 -12.43 -2.46 5.66
CA VAL A 3 -10.98 -2.17 5.57
C VAL A 3 -10.29 -2.30 6.93
N LEU A 4 -11.04 -2.18 8.03
CA LEU A 4 -10.52 -2.19 9.40
C LEU A 4 -10.97 -3.42 10.20
N SER A 5 -10.05 -4.00 10.96
CA SER A 5 -10.35 -5.05 11.93
C SER A 5 -11.07 -4.50 13.17
N VAL A 6 -11.72 -5.37 13.95
CA VAL A 6 -12.37 -4.98 15.22
C VAL A 6 -11.35 -4.36 16.19
N GLN A 7 -10.12 -4.88 16.20
CA GLN A 7 -9.02 -4.34 17.01
C GLN A 7 -8.63 -2.92 16.60
N GLN A 8 -8.60 -2.64 15.30
CA GLN A 8 -8.33 -1.28 14.80
C GLN A 8 -9.46 -0.31 15.16
N LEU A 9 -10.71 -0.73 15.03
CA LEU A 9 -11.87 0.06 15.41
C LEU A 9 -11.87 0.41 16.90
N TYR A 10 -11.60 -0.56 17.77
CA TYR A 10 -11.51 -0.32 19.22
C TYR A 10 -10.39 0.64 19.59
N LYS A 11 -9.20 0.52 18.97
CA LYS A 11 -8.09 1.46 19.19
C LYS A 11 -8.46 2.88 18.79
N ILE A 12 -9.18 3.06 17.68
CA ILE A 12 -9.68 4.38 17.25
C ILE A 12 -10.70 4.90 18.27
N CYS A 13 -11.67 4.08 18.65
CA CYS A 13 -12.77 4.47 19.54
C CYS A 13 -12.28 4.90 20.92
N THR A 14 -11.29 4.20 21.48
CA THR A 14 -10.71 4.47 22.81
C THR A 14 -9.72 5.65 22.83
N GLN A 15 -9.11 6.00 21.70
CA GLN A 15 -8.20 7.13 21.57
C GLN A 15 -8.87 8.41 21.10
N TYR A 16 -10.14 8.33 20.67
CA TYR A 16 -10.90 9.49 20.24
C TYR A 16 -11.07 10.49 21.40
N TRP A 17 -10.79 11.76 21.11
CA TRP A 17 -10.98 12.87 22.03
C TRP A 17 -11.55 14.08 21.27
N ASP A 18 -12.75 14.52 21.64
CA ASP A 18 -13.38 15.75 21.10
C ASP A 18 -13.26 16.87 22.13
N ASP A 19 -12.40 17.85 21.84
CA ASP A 19 -12.16 19.04 22.66
C ASP A 19 -13.22 20.14 22.47
N LYS A 20 -14.02 20.09 21.40
CA LYS A 20 -14.95 21.15 21.00
C LYS A 20 -16.36 20.93 21.54
N TYR A 21 -16.84 19.70 21.53
CA TYR A 21 -18.21 19.38 21.96
C TYR A 21 -18.27 18.39 23.11
N ASN A 22 -17.12 17.91 23.61
CA ASN A 22 -17.03 16.93 24.69
C ASN A 22 -17.92 15.70 24.45
N THR A 23 -18.05 15.28 23.18
CA THR A 23 -18.82 14.10 22.82
C THR A 23 -18.05 12.86 23.23
N GLU A 24 -18.73 11.96 23.92
CA GLU A 24 -18.23 10.61 24.14
C GLU A 24 -18.26 9.84 22.82
N SER A 25 -17.25 8.98 22.62
CA SER A 25 -17.05 8.19 21.40
C SER A 25 -18.17 7.16 21.20
N VAL A 26 -17.97 5.95 21.71
CA VAL A 26 -18.92 4.85 21.74
C VAL A 26 -19.14 4.44 23.20
N SER A 27 -20.30 3.84 23.49
CA SER A 27 -20.62 3.42 24.86
C SER A 27 -19.70 2.30 25.34
N GLU A 28 -19.57 2.16 26.66
CA GLU A 28 -18.81 1.07 27.29
C GLU A 28 -19.31 -0.31 26.86
N GLU A 29 -20.62 -0.48 26.68
CA GLU A 29 -21.23 -1.73 26.20
C GLU A 29 -20.68 -2.11 24.82
N VAL A 30 -20.61 -1.14 23.89
CA VAL A 30 -20.09 -1.38 22.54
C VAL A 30 -18.59 -1.70 22.59
N LEU A 31 -17.83 -1.04 23.47
CA LEU A 31 -16.40 -1.33 23.65
C LEU A 31 -16.14 -2.73 24.22
N GLU A 32 -16.98 -3.19 25.15
CA GLU A 32 -16.87 -4.51 25.75
C GLU A 32 -17.24 -5.64 24.77
N GLU A 33 -18.26 -5.41 23.94
CA GLU A 33 -18.59 -6.31 22.84
C GLU A 33 -17.42 -6.40 21.83
N MET A 34 -16.80 -5.27 21.46
CA MET A 34 -15.61 -5.27 20.61
C MET A 34 -14.46 -6.07 21.22
N ARG A 35 -14.22 -5.93 22.53
CA ARG A 35 -13.19 -6.68 23.27
C ARG A 35 -13.46 -8.19 23.27
N THR A 36 -14.73 -8.57 23.43
CA THR A 36 -15.16 -9.97 23.38
C THR A 36 -14.90 -10.56 22.00
N LEU A 37 -15.25 -9.82 20.93
CA LEU A 37 -14.98 -10.24 19.55
C LEU A 37 -13.48 -10.41 19.27
N MET A 38 -12.62 -9.50 19.74
CA MET A 38 -11.16 -9.63 19.56
C MET A 38 -10.57 -10.87 20.25
N THR A 39 -11.09 -11.22 21.42
CA THR A 39 -10.59 -12.39 22.19
C THR A 39 -11.01 -13.70 21.53
N ASN A 40 -12.14 -13.70 20.82
CA ASN A 40 -12.67 -14.87 20.13
C ASN A 40 -12.05 -15.05 18.73
N GLU A 41 -11.60 -13.98 18.09
CA GLU A 41 -10.95 -14.03 16.77
C GLU A 41 -9.43 -14.25 16.85
N SER A 42 -8.79 -13.92 17.97
CA SER A 42 -7.33 -14.06 18.13
C SER A 42 -6.98 -15.32 18.94
N ASN A 43 -6.31 -16.29 18.30
CA ASN A 43 -5.45 -17.22 19.05
C ASN A 43 -4.47 -16.37 19.87
N GLN A 44 -4.43 -16.58 21.19
CA GLN A 44 -3.92 -15.65 22.20
C GLN A 44 -2.44 -15.18 22.08
N GLU A 45 -1.71 -15.57 21.04
CA GLU A 45 -0.26 -15.34 20.90
C GLU A 45 0.13 -14.15 20.01
N THR A 46 -0.81 -13.44 19.36
CA THR A 46 -0.49 -12.40 18.35
C THR A 46 -1.19 -11.05 18.50
N LEU A 47 -1.82 -10.79 19.65
CA LEU A 47 -2.56 -9.54 19.92
C LEU A 47 -1.73 -8.26 19.72
N ASP A 48 -0.40 -8.32 19.85
CA ASP A 48 0.45 -7.13 19.78
C ASP A 48 0.77 -6.65 18.35
N ASN A 49 0.62 -7.49 17.32
CA ASN A 49 1.01 -7.14 15.94
C ASN A 49 -0.15 -7.05 14.94
N THR A 50 -1.35 -7.53 15.28
CA THR A 50 -2.51 -7.59 14.37
C THR A 50 -3.21 -6.24 14.13
N PHE A 51 -2.86 -5.18 14.88
CA PHE A 51 -3.38 -3.82 14.67
C PHE A 51 -2.63 -3.05 13.58
N LEU A 52 -1.34 -3.33 13.41
CA LEU A 52 -0.47 -2.60 12.50
C LEU A 52 -0.73 -3.03 11.05
N LEU A 53 -0.59 -2.09 10.12
CA LEU A 53 -0.55 -2.42 8.70
C LEU A 53 0.85 -2.97 8.39
N ASP A 54 0.95 -3.93 7.49
CA ASP A 54 2.25 -4.39 7.00
C ASP A 54 2.94 -3.22 6.26
N ASP A 55 4.15 -2.84 6.66
CA ASP A 55 4.90 -1.73 6.02
C ASP A 55 5.44 -2.11 4.62
N GLU A 56 5.48 -3.40 4.30
CA GLU A 56 6.01 -3.96 3.05
C GLU A 56 4.94 -4.06 1.94
N ILE A 57 3.99 -3.11 1.86
CA ILE A 57 3.03 -3.03 0.74
C ILE A 57 3.71 -2.41 -0.48
N SER A 58 4.84 -2.96 -0.91
CA SER A 58 5.33 -2.72 -2.25
C SER A 58 4.35 -3.40 -3.21
N MET A 59 3.40 -2.63 -3.74
CA MET A 59 2.58 -3.12 -4.84
C MET A 59 3.51 -3.53 -5.99
N PRO A 60 3.50 -4.80 -6.42
CA PRO A 60 4.36 -5.23 -7.52
C PRO A 60 3.92 -4.48 -8.79
N ILE A 61 4.88 -3.86 -9.47
CA ILE A 61 4.61 -3.17 -10.73
C ILE A 61 4.19 -4.22 -11.77
N SER A 62 3.00 -4.08 -12.35
CA SER A 62 2.55 -4.95 -13.42
C SER A 62 3.26 -4.60 -14.73
N LEU A 63 3.74 -5.62 -15.45
CA LEU A 63 4.23 -5.44 -16.82
C LEU A 63 3.13 -4.92 -17.76
N GLU A 64 1.87 -5.27 -17.48
CA GLU A 64 0.72 -4.79 -18.23
C GLU A 64 0.50 -3.29 -18.00
N GLU A 65 0.61 -2.82 -16.74
CA GLU A 65 0.50 -1.39 -16.42
C GLU A 65 1.63 -0.58 -17.05
N ILE A 66 2.84 -1.16 -17.12
CA ILE A 66 3.95 -0.54 -17.85
C ILE A 66 3.60 -0.43 -19.33
N ALA A 67 3.16 -1.53 -19.96
CA ALA A 67 2.82 -1.55 -21.38
C ALA A 67 1.70 -0.54 -21.72
N ASP A 68 0.65 -0.48 -20.89
CA ASP A 68 -0.46 0.47 -21.05
C ASP A 68 -0.03 1.93 -20.85
N SER A 69 0.98 2.18 -20.00
CA SER A 69 1.53 3.52 -19.78
C SER A 69 2.50 3.98 -20.87
N MET A 70 3.00 3.06 -21.71
CA MET A 70 3.94 3.41 -22.76
C MET A 70 3.22 4.10 -23.91
N ASP A 71 3.64 5.33 -24.23
CA ASP A 71 3.23 5.96 -25.48
C ASP A 71 3.57 5.02 -26.65
N ALA A 72 2.62 4.82 -27.56
CA ALA A 72 2.87 4.16 -28.84
C ALA A 72 3.77 5.06 -29.72
N LYS A 73 5.05 5.15 -29.36
CA LYS A 73 6.07 5.84 -30.16
C LYS A 73 6.58 4.86 -31.20
N GLU A 74 6.49 5.25 -32.46
CA GLU A 74 7.13 4.53 -33.55
C GLU A 74 8.65 4.72 -33.45
N PHE A 75 9.34 3.71 -32.93
CA PHE A 75 10.82 3.69 -32.87
C PHE A 75 11.47 3.31 -34.21
N GLN A 76 10.69 3.15 -35.28
CA GLN A 76 11.13 2.58 -36.55
C GLN A 76 12.19 3.44 -37.29
N ASN A 77 12.38 4.71 -36.90
CA ASN A 77 13.32 5.63 -37.53
C ASN A 77 14.29 6.32 -36.55
N VAL A 78 14.51 5.73 -35.36
CA VAL A 78 15.47 6.29 -34.39
C VAL A 78 16.90 5.99 -34.86
N THR A 79 17.61 7.05 -35.27
CA THR A 79 19.03 6.93 -35.66
C THR A 79 19.91 6.89 -34.41
N ALA A 80 20.94 6.04 -34.42
CA ALA A 80 21.91 5.98 -33.34
C ALA A 80 22.62 7.34 -33.15
N PRO A 81 22.86 7.80 -31.90
CA PRO A 81 23.62 9.01 -31.62
C PRO A 81 25.03 8.98 -32.23
N GLN A 82 25.48 10.11 -32.75
CA GLN A 82 26.75 10.22 -33.49
C GLN A 82 27.95 9.85 -32.61
N GLU A 83 27.90 10.20 -31.33
CA GLU A 83 28.91 9.93 -30.32
C GLU A 83 29.18 8.44 -30.16
N LEU A 84 28.11 7.62 -30.17
CA LEU A 84 28.21 6.17 -30.09
C LEU A 84 28.76 5.61 -31.41
N THR A 85 28.29 6.11 -32.56
CA THR A 85 28.78 5.66 -33.87
C THR A 85 30.25 6.02 -34.15
N ALA A 86 30.82 6.98 -33.43
CA ALA A 86 32.23 7.35 -33.51
C ALA A 86 33.15 6.39 -32.72
N MET A 87 32.60 5.63 -31.78
CA MET A 87 33.37 4.70 -30.95
C MET A 87 33.57 3.35 -31.68
N PRO A 88 34.81 2.84 -31.78
CA PRO A 88 35.10 1.57 -32.45
C PRO A 88 34.30 0.38 -31.88
N THR A 89 34.06 0.38 -30.57
CA THR A 89 33.32 -0.67 -29.85
C THR A 89 31.84 -0.76 -30.25
N PHE A 90 31.26 0.31 -30.79
CA PHE A 90 29.84 0.43 -31.13
C PHE A 90 29.57 0.43 -32.65
N GLN A 91 30.51 -0.09 -33.45
CA GLN A 91 30.37 -0.25 -34.90
C GLN A 91 29.10 -1.00 -35.33
N PHE A 92 28.61 -1.94 -34.51
CA PHE A 92 27.41 -2.72 -34.76
C PHE A 92 26.11 -1.89 -34.83
N LEU A 93 26.12 -0.64 -34.33
CA LEU A 93 24.98 0.29 -34.44
C LEU A 93 24.84 0.90 -35.84
N LYS A 94 25.83 0.71 -36.73
CA LYS A 94 25.79 1.14 -38.13
C LYS A 94 25.30 0.05 -39.09
N SER A 95 25.10 -1.18 -38.58
CA SER A 95 24.67 -2.36 -39.34
C SER A 95 23.16 -2.43 -39.47
#